data_AF-A0A412CFG5-F1
#
_entry.id   AF-A0A412CFG5-F1
#
_cell.length_a   1.000
_cell.length_b   1.000
_cell.length_c   1.000
_cell.angle_alpha   90.00
_cell.angle_beta   90.00
_cell.angle_gamma   90.00
#
_symmetry.space_group_name_H-M   'P 1'
#
loop_
_entity.id
_entity.type
_entity.pdbx_description
1 polymer ?
#
loop_
_entity_poly.entity_id
_entity_poly.type
_entity_poly.pdbx_seq_one_letter_code
_entity_poly.pdbx_strand_id
1 'polypeptide(L)'
;MFSFIMFLAVITTILAFIGFDMITHFSDIVNLIGAVALGVGVFLTFKPNKKKQISLDLDDSENSKLLQESYQKALEDYNYIKGSLKYIRDSELKMHVQDMQKVSLNILQYLQKHPEKITLARRFIDYYQDTVAGLIEKYVEIENTQLNTDSVNDIKERTKNTLYGLSNAYTEQFEKLINDQLLDMDAELKVMENTIKADGFDVKKQDRTQKIKSGFSYRRKNCMHDKPMQKMRWQLKHLPEKFFDSDEVLRKKLIAGGLGILFGGFGAHKFYLGKTFMGIFYLLFSWTGIPFIAGFIEGIRYLFMDKEDFYRKFFDNMNRG
;
A
#
# COMPACT_ATOMS: atom_id res chain seq x y z
N MET A 1 14.23 -23.18 -3.35
CA MET A 1 13.88 -22.45 -4.59
C MET A 1 14.92 -21.39 -4.96
N PHE A 2 15.28 -20.47 -4.05
CA PHE A 2 16.27 -19.40 -4.31
C PHE A 2 17.67 -19.94 -4.71
N SER A 3 18.18 -20.95 -3.99
CA SER A 3 19.50 -21.54 -4.30
C SER A 3 19.55 -22.23 -5.67
N PHE A 4 18.43 -22.80 -6.14
CA PHE A 4 18.33 -23.42 -7.46
C PHE A 4 18.33 -22.38 -8.58
N ILE A 5 17.62 -21.27 -8.39
CA ILE A 5 17.59 -20.14 -9.33
C ILE A 5 18.98 -19.49 -9.46
N MET A 6 19.72 -19.38 -8.35
CA MET A 6 21.09 -18.85 -8.35
C MET A 6 22.06 -19.76 -9.12
N PHE A 7 21.94 -21.08 -8.95
CA PHE A 7 22.77 -22.04 -9.68
C PHE A 7 22.52 -21.99 -11.19
N LEU A 8 21.24 -21.92 -11.59
CA LEU A 8 20.84 -21.84 -12.99
C LEU A 8 21.29 -20.52 -13.62
N ALA A 9 21.21 -19.41 -12.89
CA ALA A 9 21.73 -18.11 -13.33
C ALA A 9 23.24 -18.16 -13.59
N VAL A 10 24.04 -18.72 -12.66
CA VAL A 10 25.50 -18.83 -12.82
C VAL A 10 25.87 -19.66 -14.05
N ILE A 11 25.18 -20.78 -14.30
CA ILE A 11 25.41 -21.61 -15.50
C ILE A 11 25.10 -20.84 -16.77
N THR A 12 23.99 -20.08 -16.80
CA THR A 12 23.65 -19.29 -17.99
C THR A 12 24.67 -18.19 -18.27
N THR A 13 25.26 -17.56 -17.25
CA THR A 13 26.31 -16.55 -17.43
C THR A 13 27.59 -17.17 -17.97
N ILE A 14 27.96 -18.36 -17.50
CA ILE A 14 29.15 -19.09 -17.99
C ILE A 14 28.97 -19.50 -19.45
N LEU A 15 27.80 -20.03 -19.82
CA LEU A 15 27.48 -20.41 -21.20
C LEU A 15 27.44 -19.20 -22.14
N ALA A 16 26.87 -18.07 -21.68
CA ALA A 16 26.86 -16.82 -22.44
C ALA A 16 28.28 -16.26 -22.64
N PHE A 17 29.14 -16.38 -21.62
CA PHE A 17 30.54 -15.97 -21.71
C PHE A 17 31.32 -16.80 -22.73
N ILE A 18 31.19 -18.13 -22.68
CA ILE A 18 31.82 -19.05 -23.64
C ILE A 18 31.32 -18.80 -25.06
N GLY A 19 30.02 -18.59 -25.24
CA GLY A 19 29.43 -18.28 -26.55
C GLY A 19 29.88 -16.94 -27.12
N PHE A 20 30.04 -15.92 -26.27
CA PHE A 20 30.49 -14.59 -26.68
C PHE A 20 31.97 -14.58 -27.07
N ASP A 21 32.83 -15.28 -26.31
CA ASP A 21 34.26 -15.44 -26.59
C ASP A 21 34.51 -16.13 -27.94
N MET A 22 33.65 -17.08 -28.32
CA MET A 22 33.73 -17.77 -29.61
C MET A 22 33.38 -16.86 -30.81
N ILE A 23 32.56 -15.82 -30.61
CA ILE A 23 32.05 -14.95 -31.68
C ILE A 23 32.93 -13.72 -31.89
N THR A 24 33.47 -13.16 -30.80
CA THR A 24 34.22 -11.91 -30.85
C THR A 24 35.65 -12.16 -30.41
N HIS A 25 36.58 -12.24 -31.36
CA HIS A 25 38.03 -12.34 -31.10
C HIS A 25 38.62 -11.05 -30.47
N PHE A 26 38.04 -10.56 -29.38
CA PHE A 26 38.60 -9.50 -28.55
C PHE A 26 39.69 -10.07 -27.64
N SER A 27 40.54 -9.21 -27.06
CA SER A 27 41.55 -9.65 -26.11
C SER A 27 40.92 -10.17 -24.82
N ASP A 28 41.50 -11.23 -24.25
CA ASP A 28 41.01 -11.93 -23.04
C ASP A 28 40.70 -10.98 -21.87
N ILE A 29 41.42 -9.85 -21.78
CA ILE A 29 41.26 -8.83 -20.75
C ILE A 29 39.91 -8.10 -20.88
N VAL A 30 39.46 -7.79 -22.10
CA VAL A 30 38.18 -7.10 -22.34
C VAL A 30 37.01 -8.02 -21.96
N ASN A 31 37.12 -9.32 -22.30
CA ASN A 31 36.13 -10.32 -21.92
C ASN A 31 36.07 -10.51 -20.40
N LEU A 32 37.21 -10.56 -19.72
CA LEU A 32 37.28 -10.64 -18.26
C LEU A 32 36.59 -9.44 -17.57
N ILE A 33 36.85 -8.22 -18.05
CA ILE A 33 36.22 -7.01 -17.51
C ILE A 33 34.70 -7.05 -17.74
N GLY A 34 34.25 -7.50 -18.91
CA GLY A 34 32.83 -7.68 -19.23
C GLY A 34 32.15 -8.70 -18.33
N ALA A 35 32.79 -9.84 -18.07
CA ALA A 35 32.26 -10.89 -17.20
C ALA A 35 32.11 -10.42 -15.74
N VAL A 36 33.12 -9.70 -15.22
CA VAL A 36 33.07 -9.13 -13.87
C VAL A 36 31.96 -8.08 -13.76
N ALA A 37 31.83 -7.19 -14.75
CA ALA A 37 30.77 -6.19 -14.78
C ALA A 37 29.37 -6.83 -14.83
N LEU A 38 29.18 -7.88 -15.63
CA LEU A 38 27.92 -8.64 -15.69
C LEU A 38 27.63 -9.38 -14.37
N GLY A 39 28.64 -10.00 -13.75
CA GLY A 39 28.49 -10.67 -12.46
C GLY A 39 28.07 -9.72 -11.34
N VAL A 40 28.69 -8.54 -11.27
CA VAL A 40 28.30 -7.48 -10.33
C VAL A 40 26.88 -6.98 -10.61
N GLY A 41 26.53 -6.79 -11.89
CA GLY A 41 25.18 -6.41 -12.32
C GLY A 41 24.12 -7.41 -11.84
N VAL A 42 24.31 -8.71 -12.12
CA VAL A 42 23.42 -9.78 -11.67
C VAL A 42 23.33 -9.80 -10.14
N PHE A 43 24.45 -9.72 -9.43
CA PHE A 43 24.49 -9.70 -7.96
C PHE A 43 23.68 -8.53 -7.37
N LEU A 44 23.78 -7.33 -7.95
CA LEU A 44 23.00 -6.17 -7.52
C LEU A 44 21.50 -6.32 -7.80
N THR A 45 21.11 -7.03 -8.87
CA THR A 45 19.69 -7.32 -9.15
C THR A 45 19.09 -8.40 -8.24
N PHE A 46 19.90 -9.35 -7.78
CA PHE A 46 19.48 -10.45 -6.90
C PHE A 46 19.70 -10.18 -5.40
N LYS A 47 20.20 -8.99 -5.02
CA LYS A 47 20.32 -8.58 -3.61
C LYS A 47 18.98 -8.86 -2.91
N PRO A 48 18.92 -9.79 -1.94
CA PRO A 48 17.67 -10.21 -1.34
C PRO A 48 17.03 -9.01 -0.68
N ASN A 49 15.83 -8.66 -1.18
CA ASN A 49 15.04 -7.59 -0.64
C ASN A 49 14.50 -8.11 0.70
N LYS A 50 15.22 -7.84 1.80
CA LYS A 50 14.63 -7.98 3.14
C LYS A 50 13.30 -7.24 3.08
N LYS A 51 12.18 -7.92 3.36
CA LYS A 51 10.88 -7.25 3.49
C LYS A 51 11.14 -6.01 4.33
N LYS A 52 10.90 -4.82 3.77
CA LYS A 52 11.11 -3.57 4.48
C LYS A 52 10.02 -3.53 5.56
N GLN A 53 10.32 -4.17 6.69
CA GLN A 53 9.48 -4.18 7.86
C GLN A 53 9.29 -2.72 8.25
N ILE A 54 8.03 -2.36 8.46
CA ILE A 54 7.65 -1.06 9.00
C ILE A 54 8.12 -1.09 10.46
N SER A 55 9.38 -0.74 10.70
CA SER A 55 9.96 -0.67 12.03
C SER A 55 9.66 0.69 12.64
N LEU A 56 9.21 0.69 13.88
CA LEU A 56 9.20 1.87 14.73
C LEU A 56 10.64 2.16 15.16
N ASP A 57 11.04 3.43 15.10
CA ASP A 57 12.34 3.89 15.59
C ASP A 57 12.15 4.34 17.04
N LEU A 58 12.40 3.44 17.99
CA LEU A 58 12.17 3.66 19.43
C LEU A 58 13.41 3.26 20.24
N ASP A 59 13.57 3.86 21.42
CA ASP A 59 14.65 3.54 22.36
C ASP A 59 14.49 2.13 22.97
N ASP A 60 15.57 1.59 23.57
CA ASP A 60 15.59 0.23 24.14
C ASP A 60 14.83 0.08 25.48
N SER A 61 13.97 1.03 25.84
CA SER A 61 13.20 0.98 27.09
C SER A 61 12.08 -0.08 27.06
N GLU A 62 11.68 -0.57 28.25
CA GLU A 62 10.61 -1.56 28.39
C GLU A 62 9.26 -1.05 27.84
N ASN A 63 8.97 0.24 28.04
CA ASN A 63 7.75 0.85 27.52
C ASN A 63 7.76 0.95 25.98
N SER A 64 8.92 1.28 25.40
CA SER A 64 9.11 1.30 23.94
C SER A 64 8.91 -0.08 23.31
N LYS A 65 9.34 -1.15 24.00
CA LYS A 65 9.08 -2.53 23.56
C LYS A 65 7.59 -2.86 23.55
N LEU A 66 6.86 -2.50 24.60
CA LEU A 66 5.40 -2.72 24.65
C LEU A 66 4.65 -1.96 23.55
N LEU A 67 5.07 -0.73 23.22
CA LEU A 67 4.50 0.03 22.10
C LEU A 67 4.81 -0.63 20.77
N GLN A 68 6.04 -1.11 20.60
CA GLN A 68 6.46 -1.83 19.40
C GLN A 68 5.67 -3.13 19.20
N GLU A 69 5.46 -3.91 20.27
CA GLU A 69 4.66 -5.14 20.25
C GLU A 69 3.20 -4.85 19.87
N SER A 70 2.58 -3.84 20.49
CA SER A 70 1.20 -3.44 20.18
C SER A 70 1.04 -3.01 18.71
N TYR A 71 1.99 -2.24 18.19
CA TYR A 71 1.98 -1.84 16.79
C TYR A 71 2.22 -3.01 15.82
N GLN A 72 3.13 -3.92 16.18
CA GLN A 72 3.43 -5.10 15.39
C GLN A 72 2.21 -6.03 15.31
N LYS A 73 1.48 -6.21 16.41
CA LYS A 73 0.17 -6.90 16.42
C LYS A 73 -0.81 -6.23 15.46
N ALA A 74 -0.97 -4.91 15.53
CA ALA A 74 -1.87 -4.17 14.65
C ALA A 74 -1.53 -4.36 13.15
N LEU A 75 -0.23 -4.40 12.83
CA LEU A 75 0.24 -4.72 11.48
C LEU A 75 -0.09 -6.16 11.06
N GLU A 76 0.00 -7.12 11.97
CA GLU A 76 -0.35 -8.52 11.72
C GLU A 76 -1.84 -8.66 11.42
N ASP A 77 -2.70 -8.06 12.24
CA ASP A 77 -4.16 -8.08 12.05
C ASP A 77 -4.55 -7.37 10.74
N TYR A 78 -3.92 -6.23 10.43
CA TYR A 78 -4.08 -5.56 9.13
C TYR A 78 -3.73 -6.49 7.96
N ASN A 79 -2.56 -7.12 8.00
CA ASN A 79 -2.11 -8.00 6.92
C ASN A 79 -2.98 -9.25 6.79
N TYR A 80 -3.47 -9.79 7.91
CA TYR A 80 -4.42 -10.90 7.93
C TYR A 80 -5.71 -10.51 7.21
N ILE A 81 -6.35 -9.38 7.59
CA ILE A 81 -7.59 -8.91 6.97
C ILE A 81 -7.38 -8.62 5.47
N LYS A 82 -6.29 -7.93 5.11
CA LYS A 82 -5.93 -7.66 3.71
C LYS A 82 -5.77 -8.96 2.92
N GLY A 83 -5.13 -9.97 3.50
CA GLY A 83 -4.95 -11.29 2.90
C GLY A 83 -6.27 -12.05 2.73
N SER A 84 -7.20 -11.88 3.67
CA SER A 84 -8.51 -12.53 3.67
C SER A 84 -9.47 -11.98 2.60
N LEU A 85 -9.26 -10.75 2.12
CA LEU A 85 -10.07 -10.14 1.06
C LEU A 85 -10.25 -11.05 -0.17
N LYS A 86 -9.23 -11.83 -0.55
CA LYS A 86 -9.31 -12.69 -1.75
C LYS A 86 -10.27 -13.87 -1.58
N TYR A 87 -10.60 -14.26 -0.36
CA TYR A 87 -11.49 -15.38 -0.05
C TYR A 87 -12.95 -14.96 0.11
N ILE A 88 -13.22 -13.67 0.30
CA ILE A 88 -14.59 -13.13 0.39
C ILE A 88 -15.21 -13.15 -1.02
N ARG A 89 -16.31 -13.90 -1.19
CA ARG A 89 -17.03 -14.00 -2.47
C ARG A 89 -18.03 -12.87 -2.65
N ASP A 90 -18.68 -12.44 -1.57
CA ASP A 90 -19.59 -11.30 -1.56
C ASP A 90 -18.86 -9.99 -1.95
N SER A 91 -19.25 -9.40 -3.08
CA SER A 91 -18.60 -8.21 -3.64
C SER A 91 -18.86 -6.95 -2.81
N GLU A 92 -20.01 -6.85 -2.16
CA GLU A 92 -20.38 -5.70 -1.36
C GLU A 92 -19.58 -5.68 -0.06
N LEU A 93 -19.51 -6.83 0.61
CA LEU A 93 -18.69 -7.01 1.80
C LEU A 93 -17.21 -6.79 1.50
N LYS A 94 -16.69 -7.36 0.40
CA LYS A 94 -15.31 -7.16 -0.03
C LYS A 94 -14.97 -5.67 -0.18
N MET A 95 -15.84 -4.90 -0.82
CA MET A 95 -15.65 -3.45 -0.99
C MET A 95 -15.62 -2.72 0.36
N HIS A 96 -16.53 -3.06 1.27
CA HIS A 96 -16.54 -2.46 2.62
C HIS A 96 -15.28 -2.78 3.43
N VAL A 97 -14.84 -4.03 3.43
CA VAL A 97 -13.60 -4.42 4.12
C VAL A 97 -12.39 -3.72 3.49
N GLN A 98 -12.37 -3.52 2.18
CA GLN A 98 -11.32 -2.73 1.52
C GLN A 98 -11.29 -1.27 2.01
N ASP A 99 -12.45 -0.64 2.17
CA ASP A 99 -12.51 0.73 2.70
C ASP A 99 -12.05 0.80 4.17
N MET A 100 -12.42 -0.20 4.99
CA MET A 100 -11.89 -0.33 6.35
C MET A 100 -10.37 -0.48 6.38
N GLN A 101 -9.80 -1.24 5.44
CA GLN A 101 -8.34 -1.40 5.31
C GLN A 101 -7.65 -0.09 4.91
N LYS A 102 -8.26 0.76 4.06
CA LYS A 102 -7.71 2.09 3.76
C LYS A 102 -7.61 2.95 5.03
N VAL A 103 -8.66 2.98 5.84
CA VAL A 103 -8.66 3.72 7.12
C VAL A 103 -7.63 3.13 8.08
N SER A 104 -7.57 1.80 8.20
CA SER A 104 -6.58 1.08 9.00
C SER A 104 -5.15 1.42 8.60
N LEU A 105 -4.86 1.48 7.29
CA LEU A 105 -3.54 1.82 6.78
C LEU A 105 -3.16 3.25 7.17
N ASN A 106 -4.11 4.20 7.09
CA ASN A 106 -3.87 5.59 7.50
C ASN A 106 -3.56 5.69 9.01
N ILE A 107 -4.30 4.96 9.85
CA ILE A 107 -4.03 4.87 11.29
C ILE A 107 -2.62 4.32 11.53
N LEU A 108 -2.27 3.20 10.90
CA LEU A 108 -0.97 2.55 11.10
C LEU A 108 0.21 3.41 10.61
N GLN A 109 0.04 4.13 9.50
CA GLN A 109 1.05 5.07 9.01
C GLN A 109 1.22 6.28 9.94
N TYR A 110 0.12 6.77 10.51
CA TYR A 110 0.15 7.85 11.49
C TYR A 110 0.86 7.41 12.77
N LEU A 111 0.50 6.25 13.32
CA LEU A 111 1.14 5.68 14.51
C LEU A 111 2.63 5.38 14.30
N GLN A 112 3.03 5.04 13.08
CA GLN A 112 4.46 4.87 12.77
C GLN A 112 5.26 6.16 12.98
N LYS A 113 4.67 7.31 12.63
CA LYS A 113 5.30 8.63 12.77
C LYS A 113 5.16 9.19 14.18
N HIS A 114 4.12 8.77 14.90
CA HIS A 114 3.74 9.24 16.23
C HIS A 114 3.60 8.04 17.18
N PRO A 115 4.70 7.33 17.51
CA PRO A 115 4.64 6.12 18.32
C PRO A 115 4.04 6.35 19.72
N GLU A 116 4.20 7.54 20.29
CA GLU A 116 3.59 7.94 21.56
C GLU A 116 2.06 7.84 21.55
N LYS A 117 1.43 7.95 20.37
CA LYS A 117 -0.02 7.87 20.17
C LYS A 117 -0.54 6.42 20.09
N ILE A 118 0.33 5.41 20.06
CA ILE A 118 -0.08 3.98 20.04
C ILE A 118 -0.97 3.63 21.24
N THR A 119 -0.68 4.21 22.41
CA THR A 119 -1.48 4.03 23.63
C THR A 119 -2.94 4.46 23.45
N LEU A 120 -3.19 5.54 22.72
CA LEU A 120 -4.53 6.07 22.44
C LEU A 120 -5.27 5.20 21.40
N ALA A 121 -4.53 4.52 20.54
CA ALA A 121 -5.07 3.60 19.54
C ALA A 121 -5.33 2.19 20.08
N ARG A 122 -5.07 1.88 21.36
CA ARG A 122 -5.28 0.53 21.91
C ARG A 122 -6.66 -0.05 21.64
N ARG A 123 -7.72 0.75 21.73
CA ARG A 123 -9.08 0.25 21.43
C ARG A 123 -9.23 -0.15 19.96
N PHE A 124 -8.58 0.58 19.05
CA PHE A 124 -8.50 0.20 17.65
C PHE A 124 -7.74 -1.12 17.48
N ILE A 125 -6.57 -1.25 18.10
CA ILE A 125 -5.66 -2.40 17.96
C ILE A 125 -6.23 -3.67 18.62
N ASP A 126 -6.67 -3.58 19.88
CA ASP A 126 -6.97 -4.73 20.74
C ASP A 126 -8.43 -5.17 20.67
N TYR A 127 -9.30 -4.38 20.04
CA TYR A 127 -10.72 -4.71 19.98
C TYR A 127 -11.27 -4.60 18.57
N TYR A 128 -11.14 -3.45 17.92
CA TYR A 128 -11.76 -3.23 16.62
C TYR A 128 -11.09 -4.07 15.52
N GLN A 129 -9.76 -4.08 15.43
CA GLN A 129 -9.05 -4.93 14.46
C GLN A 129 -9.27 -6.43 14.69
N ASP A 130 -9.16 -6.90 15.93
CA ASP A 130 -9.42 -8.30 16.30
C ASP A 130 -10.83 -8.74 15.94
N THR A 131 -11.83 -7.91 16.26
CA THR A 131 -13.24 -8.23 15.97
C THR A 131 -13.46 -8.35 14.47
N VAL A 132 -12.87 -7.45 13.67
CA VAL A 132 -13.00 -7.49 12.21
C VAL A 132 -12.35 -8.74 11.63
N ALA A 133 -11.14 -9.09 12.09
CA ALA A 133 -10.44 -10.29 11.65
C ALA A 133 -11.28 -11.55 11.93
N GLY A 134 -11.77 -11.71 13.17
CA GLY A 134 -12.56 -12.88 13.56
C GLY A 134 -13.94 -12.96 12.90
N LEU A 135 -14.59 -11.83 12.61
CA LEU A 135 -15.87 -11.83 11.88
C LEU A 135 -15.69 -12.18 10.40
N ILE A 136 -14.62 -11.71 9.76
CA ILE A 136 -14.32 -12.07 8.36
C ILE A 136 -13.98 -13.55 8.26
N GLU A 137 -13.17 -14.08 9.18
CA GLU A 137 -12.83 -15.50 9.24
C GLU A 137 -14.09 -16.37 9.28
N LYS A 138 -14.96 -16.12 10.27
CA LYS A 138 -16.23 -16.84 10.42
C LYS A 138 -17.14 -16.71 9.20
N TYR A 139 -17.20 -15.52 8.59
CA TYR A 139 -17.99 -15.30 7.39
C TYR A 139 -17.48 -16.15 6.21
N VAL A 140 -16.17 -16.16 5.98
CA VAL A 140 -15.54 -16.95 4.91
C VAL A 140 -15.70 -18.45 5.16
N GLU A 141 -15.57 -18.91 6.41
CA GLU A 141 -15.84 -20.31 6.78
C GLU A 141 -17.27 -20.72 6.40
N ILE A 142 -18.26 -19.90 6.75
CA ILE A 142 -19.66 -20.14 6.40
C ILE A 142 -19.86 -20.15 4.87
N GLU A 143 -19.28 -19.21 4.12
CA GLU A 143 -19.35 -19.21 2.64
C GLU A 143 -18.73 -20.45 2.00
N ASN A 144 -17.69 -21.02 2.62
CA ASN A 144 -17.03 -22.21 2.12
C ASN A 144 -17.84 -23.49 2.33
N THR A 145 -18.73 -23.53 3.32
CA THR A 145 -19.64 -24.68 3.51
C THR A 145 -20.67 -24.84 2.39
N GLN A 146 -20.93 -23.78 1.61
CA GLN A 146 -21.96 -23.72 0.55
C GLN A 146 -23.38 -24.04 1.04
N LEU A 147 -23.63 -24.03 2.36
CA LEU A 147 -24.96 -24.19 2.94
C LEU A 147 -25.79 -22.92 2.71
N ASN A 148 -26.92 -23.08 2.03
CA ASN A 148 -27.84 -21.98 1.67
C ASN A 148 -29.17 -22.08 2.41
N THR A 149 -29.13 -22.31 3.72
CA THR A 149 -30.34 -22.30 4.57
C THR A 149 -30.67 -20.86 5.02
N ASP A 150 -31.93 -20.61 5.36
CA ASP A 150 -32.37 -19.29 5.83
C ASP A 150 -31.59 -18.82 7.07
N SER A 151 -31.33 -19.72 8.03
CA SER A 151 -30.53 -19.42 9.22
C SER A 151 -29.08 -19.05 8.89
N VAL A 152 -28.48 -19.71 7.90
CA VAL A 152 -27.09 -19.41 7.46
C VAL A 152 -27.04 -18.06 6.76
N ASN A 153 -28.05 -17.75 5.93
CA ASN A 153 -28.15 -16.46 5.27
C ASN A 153 -28.38 -15.31 6.27
N ASP A 154 -29.21 -15.51 7.30
CA ASP A 154 -29.41 -14.53 8.37
C ASP A 154 -28.11 -14.21 9.12
N ILE A 155 -27.35 -15.25 9.50
CA ILE A 155 -26.06 -15.06 10.20
C ILE A 155 -25.05 -14.33 9.32
N LYS A 156 -24.95 -14.69 8.04
CA LYS A 156 -24.10 -13.97 7.07
C LYS A 156 -24.50 -12.50 6.99
N GLU A 157 -25.78 -12.21 6.86
CA GLU A 157 -26.29 -10.84 6.73
C GLU A 157 -26.06 -10.01 8.00
N ARG A 158 -26.31 -10.58 9.18
CA ARG A 158 -26.01 -9.92 10.46
C ARG A 158 -24.52 -9.68 10.67
N THR A 159 -23.68 -10.58 10.18
CA THR A 159 -22.21 -10.44 10.22
C THR A 159 -21.75 -9.29 9.33
N LYS A 160 -22.28 -9.20 8.09
CA LYS A 160 -22.05 -8.06 7.18
C LYS A 160 -22.46 -6.73 7.82
N ASN A 161 -23.67 -6.67 8.37
CA ASN A 161 -24.18 -5.47 9.04
C ASN A 161 -23.33 -5.06 10.26
N THR A 162 -22.80 -6.02 11.00
CA THR A 162 -21.87 -5.75 12.12
C THR A 162 -20.54 -5.19 11.63
N LEU A 163 -19.97 -5.78 10.58
CA LEU A 163 -18.75 -5.29 9.92
C LEU A 163 -18.94 -3.86 9.37
N TYR A 164 -20.11 -3.56 8.81
CA TYR A 164 -20.47 -2.22 8.37
C TYR A 164 -20.50 -1.22 9.54
N GLY A 165 -21.07 -1.60 10.67
CA GLY A 165 -21.05 -0.77 11.89
C GLY A 165 -19.64 -0.51 12.42
N LEU A 166 -18.75 -1.51 12.34
CA LEU A 166 -17.35 -1.39 12.76
C LEU A 166 -16.53 -0.42 11.90
N SER A 167 -16.88 -0.27 10.62
CA SER A 167 -16.24 0.72 9.73
C SER A 167 -16.37 2.16 10.26
N ASN A 168 -17.55 2.52 10.79
CA ASN A 168 -17.75 3.83 11.42
C ASN A 168 -16.89 3.97 12.67
N ALA A 169 -16.81 2.91 13.48
CA ALA A 169 -16.00 2.93 14.70
C ALA A 169 -14.50 3.14 14.40
N TYR A 170 -13.97 2.57 13.31
CA TYR A 170 -12.59 2.82 12.86
C TYR A 170 -12.34 4.31 12.60
N THR A 171 -13.26 4.94 11.88
CA THR A 171 -13.18 6.36 11.54
C THR A 171 -13.22 7.22 12.80
N GLU A 172 -14.15 6.95 13.72
CA GLU A 172 -14.24 7.68 14.99
C GLU A 172 -12.99 7.50 15.88
N GLN A 173 -12.38 6.31 15.88
CA GLN A 173 -11.11 6.12 16.63
C GLN A 173 -9.97 6.91 15.99
N PHE A 174 -9.92 6.98 14.66
CA PHE A 174 -8.90 7.77 13.98
C PHE A 174 -9.07 9.27 14.21
N GLU A 175 -10.30 9.79 14.16
CA GLU A 175 -10.58 11.18 14.48
C GLU A 175 -10.10 11.56 15.88
N LYS A 176 -10.35 10.69 16.88
CA LYS A 176 -9.86 10.90 18.25
C LYS A 176 -8.33 10.95 18.32
N LEU A 177 -7.66 10.15 17.50
CA LEU A 177 -6.20 10.08 17.46
C LEU A 177 -5.58 11.40 16.97
N ILE A 178 -6.18 12.00 15.95
CA ILE A 178 -5.68 13.23 15.31
C ILE A 178 -6.28 14.51 15.91
N ASN A 179 -7.25 14.40 16.81
CA ASN A 179 -8.01 15.54 17.34
C ASN A 179 -7.13 16.64 17.94
N ASP A 180 -6.08 16.28 18.68
CA ASP A 180 -5.15 17.26 19.26
C ASP A 180 -4.50 18.12 18.16
N GLN A 181 -4.01 17.48 17.09
CA GLN A 181 -3.41 18.17 15.95
C GLN A 181 -4.41 19.00 15.14
N LEU A 182 -5.68 18.55 15.07
CA LEU A 182 -6.74 19.32 14.42
C LEU A 182 -7.05 20.60 15.20
N LEU A 183 -7.00 20.55 16.53
CA LEU A 183 -7.19 21.74 17.38
C LEU A 183 -6.03 22.73 17.25
N ASP A 184 -4.79 22.25 17.25
CA ASP A 184 -3.61 23.09 17.08
C ASP A 184 -3.62 23.77 15.71
N MET A 185 -3.94 23.02 14.66
CA MET A 185 -4.06 23.56 13.30
C MET A 185 -5.18 24.60 13.17
N ASP A 186 -6.33 24.41 13.81
CA ASP A 186 -7.40 25.42 13.85
C ASP A 186 -6.95 26.72 14.55
N ALA A 187 -6.15 26.60 15.61
CA ALA A 187 -5.57 27.76 16.28
C ALA A 187 -4.56 28.48 15.37
N GLU A 188 -3.64 27.76 14.72
CA GLU A 188 -2.68 28.32 13.77
C GLU A 188 -3.36 28.98 12.57
N LEU A 189 -4.39 28.34 12.00
CA LEU A 189 -5.17 28.88 10.89
C LEU A 189 -5.89 30.17 11.28
N LYS A 190 -6.43 30.26 12.51
CA LYS A 190 -7.02 31.50 13.03
C LYS A 190 -6.00 32.62 13.17
N VAL A 191 -4.79 32.31 13.66
CA VAL A 191 -3.70 33.29 13.72
C VAL A 191 -3.33 33.75 12.32
N MET A 192 -3.15 32.83 11.38
CA MET A 192 -2.83 33.15 9.99
C MET A 192 -3.95 33.97 9.32
N GLU A 193 -5.23 33.62 9.55
CA GLU A 193 -6.38 34.39 9.07
C GLU A 193 -6.34 35.83 9.59
N ASN A 194 -6.01 36.02 10.87
CA ASN A 194 -5.87 37.35 11.46
C ASN A 194 -4.68 38.13 10.87
N THR A 195 -3.55 37.47 10.61
CA THR A 195 -2.39 38.09 9.95
C THR A 195 -2.72 38.51 8.52
N ILE A 196 -3.36 37.65 7.72
CA ILE A 196 -3.75 37.94 6.34
C ILE A 196 -4.73 39.12 6.29
N LYS A 197 -5.67 39.19 7.25
CA LYS A 197 -6.58 40.34 7.41
C LYS A 197 -5.85 41.62 7.79
N ALA A 198 -4.85 41.53 8.68
CA ALA A 198 -4.03 42.67 9.06
C ALA A 198 -3.18 43.20 7.89
N ASP A 199 -2.75 42.31 6.99
CA ASP A 199 -2.06 42.64 5.75
C ASP A 199 -2.99 43.18 4.64
N GLY A 200 -4.29 43.34 4.92
CA GLY A 200 -5.26 43.94 4.02
C GLY A 200 -5.90 42.97 3.01
N PHE A 201 -5.68 41.66 3.16
CA PHE A 201 -6.29 40.64 2.32
C PHE A 201 -7.52 40.01 3.00
N ASP A 202 -8.61 39.83 2.25
CA ASP A 202 -9.83 39.20 2.77
C ASP A 202 -9.85 37.70 2.47
N VAL A 203 -9.74 36.88 3.52
CA VAL A 203 -9.95 35.43 3.42
C VAL A 203 -11.46 35.17 3.37
N LYS A 204 -12.03 35.18 2.16
CA LYS A 204 -13.46 34.84 1.98
C LYS A 204 -13.75 33.42 2.48
N LYS A 205 -14.51 33.32 3.57
CA LYS A 205 -15.12 32.08 4.04
C LYS A 205 -16.02 31.54 2.93
N GLN A 206 -15.67 30.40 2.34
CA GLN A 206 -16.59 29.68 1.47
C GLN A 206 -17.65 29.04 2.35
N ASP A 207 -18.78 29.74 2.49
CA ASP A 207 -19.88 29.40 3.38
C ASP A 207 -20.60 28.12 2.90
N ARG A 208 -20.10 26.95 3.32
CA ARG A 208 -20.92 25.74 3.39
C ARG A 208 -21.56 25.69 4.77
N THR A 209 -22.66 26.41 4.90
CA THR A 209 -23.43 26.52 6.13
C THR A 209 -24.08 25.17 6.49
N GLN A 210 -23.51 24.45 7.45
CA GLN A 210 -24.31 23.68 8.42
C GLN A 210 -23.63 23.74 9.80
N LYS A 211 -23.99 24.80 10.55
CA LYS A 211 -23.95 24.96 12.01
C LYS A 211 -23.10 23.93 12.77
N ILE A 212 -21.87 24.31 13.11
CA ILE A 212 -21.26 23.90 14.38
C ILE A 212 -21.98 24.73 15.46
N LYS A 213 -23.09 24.21 15.98
CA LYS A 213 -23.64 24.69 17.25
C LYS A 213 -22.96 23.89 18.36
N SER A 214 -22.19 24.62 19.15
CA SER A 214 -21.75 24.25 20.49
C SER A 214 -22.89 23.61 21.29
N GLY A 215 -22.65 22.42 21.82
CA GLY A 215 -23.64 21.65 22.57
C GLY A 215 -23.18 20.21 22.77
N PHE A 216 -22.18 20.02 23.63
CA PHE A 216 -21.74 18.71 24.09
C PHE A 216 -22.86 18.07 24.93
N SER A 217 -23.76 17.32 24.30
CA SER A 217 -24.68 16.41 24.99
C SER A 217 -25.11 15.28 24.05
N TYR A 218 -24.59 14.08 24.27
CA TYR A 218 -25.10 12.88 23.59
C TYR A 218 -26.35 12.39 24.31
N ARG A 219 -27.53 12.77 23.81
CA ARG A 219 -28.80 12.12 24.16
C ARG A 219 -29.03 10.95 23.21
N ARG A 220 -28.87 9.73 23.74
CA ARG A 220 -29.20 8.45 23.11
C ARG A 220 -30.69 8.40 22.71
N LYS A 221 -30.99 8.14 21.45
CA LYS A 221 -32.28 7.59 21.01
C LYS A 221 -32.07 6.54 19.92
N ASN A 222 -32.64 5.37 20.16
CA ASN A 222 -32.67 4.21 19.28
C ASN A 222 -33.54 4.47 18.05
N CYS A 223 -33.15 3.88 16.91
CA CYS A 223 -33.92 2.92 16.09
C CYS A 223 -33.66 3.08 14.58
N MET A 224 -33.53 1.93 13.92
CA MET A 224 -33.49 1.70 12.47
C MET A 224 -34.55 2.50 11.72
N HIS A 225 -34.14 3.21 10.65
CA HIS A 225 -34.70 3.13 9.29
C HIS A 225 -33.96 4.17 8.39
N ASP A 226 -33.38 3.67 7.30
CA ASP A 226 -32.99 4.36 6.05
C ASP A 226 -32.03 5.58 6.02
N LYS A 227 -30.94 5.35 5.27
CA LYS A 227 -30.14 6.30 4.44
C LYS A 227 -29.21 7.34 5.13
N PRO A 228 -28.21 6.94 5.94
CA PRO A 228 -27.06 7.80 6.21
C PRO A 228 -25.95 7.75 5.14
N MET A 229 -25.97 6.80 4.20
CA MET A 229 -24.89 6.66 3.19
C MET A 229 -24.94 7.71 2.07
N GLN A 230 -26.10 8.29 1.75
CA GLN A 230 -26.19 9.24 0.63
C GLN A 230 -25.64 10.63 0.99
N LYS A 231 -25.77 11.03 2.27
CA LYS A 231 -25.24 12.30 2.78
C LYS A 231 -23.71 12.25 2.94
N MET A 232 -23.17 11.09 3.30
CA MET A 232 -21.72 10.82 3.35
C MET A 232 -21.10 10.89 1.95
N ARG A 233 -21.76 10.34 0.92
CA ARG A 233 -21.33 10.38 -0.48
C ARG A 233 -21.13 11.80 -1.03
N TRP A 234 -21.87 12.79 -0.52
CA TRP A 234 -21.74 14.20 -0.91
C TRP A 234 -20.57 14.91 -0.22
N GLN A 235 -20.25 14.50 1.02
CA GLN A 235 -19.12 15.03 1.80
C GLN A 235 -17.78 14.38 1.40
N LEU A 236 -17.79 13.13 0.96
CA LEU A 236 -16.63 12.43 0.38
C LEU A 236 -16.17 12.98 -0.98
N LYS A 237 -16.97 13.80 -1.66
CA LYS A 237 -16.66 14.39 -2.98
C LYS A 237 -15.61 15.52 -2.94
N HIS A 238 -15.21 15.97 -1.75
CA HIS A 238 -14.25 17.07 -1.57
C HIS A 238 -13.05 16.72 -0.68
N LEU A 239 -12.86 15.45 -0.32
CA LEU A 239 -11.54 15.03 0.19
C LEU A 239 -10.55 15.06 -0.98
N PRO A 240 -9.29 15.51 -0.78
CA PRO A 240 -8.29 15.42 -1.82
C PRO A 240 -8.18 13.97 -2.27
N GLU A 241 -8.66 13.72 -3.48
CA GLU A 241 -8.58 12.49 -4.28
C GLU A 241 -7.11 12.22 -4.67
N LYS A 242 -6.21 12.27 -3.69
CA LYS A 242 -4.78 12.01 -3.86
C LYS A 242 -4.23 11.32 -2.62
N PHE A 243 -4.82 10.19 -2.26
CA PHE A 243 -4.08 9.11 -1.63
C PHE A 243 -4.60 7.77 -2.17
N PHE A 244 -3.78 7.19 -3.06
CA PHE A 244 -3.92 5.87 -3.67
C PHE A 244 -5.12 5.68 -4.61
N ASP A 245 -5.03 6.30 -5.81
CA ASP A 245 -5.79 5.83 -6.96
C ASP A 245 -5.29 4.42 -7.34
N SER A 246 -5.97 3.41 -6.79
CA SER A 246 -5.67 2.00 -6.98
C SER A 246 -5.81 1.57 -8.44
N ASP A 247 -6.52 2.35 -9.25
CA ASP A 247 -6.70 2.12 -10.68
C ASP A 247 -5.53 2.71 -11.48
N GLU A 248 -5.03 3.90 -11.12
CA GLU A 248 -3.83 4.47 -11.73
C GLU A 248 -2.60 3.57 -11.49
N VAL A 249 -2.37 3.15 -10.25
CA VAL A 249 -1.24 2.28 -9.89
C VAL A 249 -1.34 0.93 -10.62
N LEU A 250 -2.55 0.38 -10.72
CA LEU A 250 -2.79 -0.86 -11.47
C LEU A 250 -2.48 -0.67 -12.96
N ARG A 251 -2.96 0.41 -13.59
CA ARG A 251 -2.70 0.71 -15.01
C ARG A 251 -1.21 0.83 -15.28
N LYS A 252 -0.47 1.61 -14.47
CA LYS A 252 0.98 1.77 -14.63
C LYS A 252 1.73 0.45 -14.42
N LYS A 253 1.30 -0.36 -13.46
CA LYS A 253 1.85 -1.71 -13.23
C LYS A 253 1.64 -2.63 -14.44
N LEU A 254 0.43 -2.65 -15.00
CA LEU A 254 0.11 -3.44 -16.18
C LEU A 254 0.91 -2.98 -17.40
N ILE A 255 1.03 -1.67 -17.61
CA ILE A 255 1.82 -1.10 -18.71
C ILE A 255 3.31 -1.43 -18.54
N ALA A 256 3.87 -1.27 -17.34
CA ALA A 256 5.27 -1.61 -17.07
C ALA A 256 5.56 -3.12 -17.26
N GLY A 257 4.62 -3.98 -16.84
CA GLY A 257 4.71 -5.43 -17.04
C GLY A 257 4.63 -5.82 -18.51
N GLY A 258 3.65 -5.26 -19.24
CA GLY A 258 3.48 -5.49 -20.68
C GLY A 258 4.67 -5.00 -21.51
N LEU A 259 5.20 -3.81 -21.18
CA LEU A 259 6.43 -3.27 -21.78
C LEU A 259 7.64 -4.16 -21.49
N GLY A 260 7.74 -4.74 -20.29
CA GLY A 260 8.85 -5.64 -19.96
C GLY A 260 8.79 -6.95 -20.75
N ILE A 261 7.59 -7.49 -20.96
CA ILE A 261 7.40 -8.74 -21.71
C ILE A 261 7.64 -8.55 -23.21
N LEU A 262 7.08 -7.49 -23.81
CA LEU A 262 7.12 -7.28 -25.26
C LEU A 262 8.35 -6.49 -25.72
N PHE A 263 8.79 -5.51 -24.93
CA PHE A 263 9.86 -4.58 -25.28
C PHE A 263 11.01 -4.59 -24.25
N GLY A 264 11.11 -5.67 -23.47
CA GLY A 264 12.13 -5.84 -22.44
C GLY A 264 13.56 -5.75 -22.98
N GLY A 265 13.80 -6.27 -24.19
CA GLY A 265 15.09 -6.23 -24.87
C GLY A 265 15.62 -4.83 -25.17
N PHE A 266 14.72 -3.84 -25.28
CA PHE A 266 15.08 -2.43 -25.52
C PHE A 266 15.08 -1.60 -24.23
N GLY A 267 14.70 -2.19 -23.09
CA GLY A 267 14.63 -1.48 -21.81
C GLY A 267 13.45 -0.51 -21.69
N ALA A 268 12.43 -0.62 -22.55
CA ALA A 268 11.30 0.32 -22.59
C ALA A 268 10.55 0.42 -21.24
N HIS A 269 10.43 -0.70 -20.53
CA HIS A 269 9.85 -0.73 -19.18
C HIS A 269 10.68 0.01 -18.13
N LYS A 270 12.01 0.11 -18.30
CA LYS A 270 12.88 0.90 -17.40
C LYS A 270 12.71 2.39 -17.62
N PHE A 271 12.61 2.81 -18.88
CA PHE A 271 12.29 4.20 -19.22
C PHE A 271 10.92 4.60 -18.68
N TYR A 272 9.92 3.74 -18.83
CA TYR A 272 8.58 3.98 -18.28
C TYR A 272 8.57 4.14 -16.75
N LEU A 273 9.45 3.42 -16.04
CA LEU A 273 9.58 3.50 -14.58
C LEU A 273 10.47 4.67 -14.09
N GLY A 274 10.85 5.61 -14.97
CA GLY A 274 11.72 6.75 -14.64
C GLY A 274 13.20 6.38 -14.42
N LYS A 275 13.61 5.16 -14.78
CA LYS A 275 15.01 4.69 -14.62
C LYS A 275 15.79 4.83 -15.93
N THR A 276 15.94 6.07 -16.38
CA THR A 276 16.52 6.42 -17.68
C THR A 276 17.92 5.82 -17.89
N PHE A 277 18.80 5.91 -16.88
CA PHE A 277 20.15 5.32 -16.96
C PHE A 277 20.13 3.80 -17.21
N MET A 278 19.27 3.07 -16.49
CA MET A 278 19.12 1.62 -16.69
C MET A 278 18.49 1.28 -18.05
N GLY A 279 17.57 2.11 -18.54
CA GLY A 279 17.02 1.96 -19.88
C GLY A 279 18.11 2.09 -20.97
N ILE A 280 19.00 3.09 -20.84
CA ILE A 280 20.12 3.29 -21.77
C ILE A 280 21.07 2.09 -21.77
N PHE A 281 21.38 1.53 -20.59
CA PHE A 281 22.17 0.29 -20.52
C PHE A 281 21.50 -0.86 -21.29
N TYR A 282 20.20 -1.06 -21.10
CA TYR A 282 19.48 -2.12 -21.83
C TYR A 282 19.51 -1.90 -23.35
N LEU A 283 19.42 -0.64 -23.79
CA LEU A 283 19.47 -0.29 -25.21
C LEU A 283 20.87 -0.52 -25.81
N LEU A 284 21.93 -0.13 -25.11
CA LEU A 284 23.32 -0.34 -25.53
C LEU A 284 23.71 -1.82 -25.62
N PHE A 285 23.17 -2.65 -24.70
CA PHE A 285 23.42 -4.08 -24.68
C PHE A 285 22.37 -4.90 -25.45
N SER A 286 21.40 -4.26 -26.13
CA SER A 286 20.29 -4.96 -26.80
C SER A 286 20.74 -6.01 -27.83
N TRP A 287 21.89 -5.78 -28.49
CA TRP A 287 22.49 -6.71 -29.46
C TRP A 287 23.04 -8.00 -28.85
N THR A 288 23.24 -8.07 -27.53
CA THR A 288 23.73 -9.28 -26.83
C THR A 288 22.62 -10.31 -26.56
N GLY A 289 21.35 -9.96 -26.78
CA GLY A 289 20.20 -10.82 -26.48
C GLY A 289 19.90 -11.01 -24.98
N ILE A 290 20.86 -10.72 -24.09
CA ILE A 290 20.70 -10.80 -22.62
C ILE A 290 19.57 -9.88 -22.10
N PRO A 291 19.44 -8.61 -22.57
CA PRO A 291 18.36 -7.73 -22.12
C PRO A 291 16.95 -8.25 -22.42
N PHE A 292 16.78 -9.10 -23.44
CA PHE A 292 15.47 -9.68 -23.76
C PHE A 292 14.99 -10.62 -22.65
N ILE A 293 15.86 -11.53 -22.21
CA ILE A 293 15.53 -12.49 -21.14
C ILE A 293 15.36 -11.75 -19.81
N ALA A 294 16.27 -10.81 -19.50
CA ALA A 294 16.19 -10.01 -18.28
C ALA A 294 14.91 -9.15 -18.23
N GLY A 295 14.57 -8.49 -19.34
CA GLY A 295 13.35 -7.68 -19.46
C GLY A 295 12.08 -8.51 -19.32
N PHE A 296 12.04 -9.71 -19.91
CA PHE A 296 10.91 -10.63 -19.79
C PHE A 296 10.67 -11.08 -18.34
N ILE A 297 11.73 -11.51 -17.64
CA ILE A 297 11.66 -11.91 -16.22
C ILE A 297 11.19 -10.73 -15.36
N GLU A 298 11.68 -9.53 -15.63
CA GLU A 298 11.24 -8.33 -14.92
C GLU A 298 9.79 -7.96 -15.23
N GLY A 299 9.34 -8.11 -16.47
CA GLY A 299 7.96 -7.89 -16.89
C GLY A 299 6.99 -8.80 -16.12
N ILE A 300 7.29 -10.09 -16.05
CA ILE A 300 6.57 -11.06 -15.20
C ILE A 300 6.60 -10.60 -13.73
N ARG A 301 7.78 -10.25 -13.21
CA ARG A 301 7.91 -9.77 -11.82
C ARG A 301 7.01 -8.58 -11.53
N TYR A 302 6.90 -7.60 -12.45
CA TYR A 302 6.03 -6.44 -12.24
C TYR A 302 4.56 -6.83 -12.25
N LEU A 303 4.13 -7.77 -13.11
CA LEU A 303 2.73 -8.24 -13.11
C LEU A 303 2.35 -8.95 -11.80
N PHE A 304 3.27 -9.72 -11.23
CA PHE A 304 3.05 -10.47 -9.99
C PHE A 304 3.38 -9.71 -8.68
N MET A 305 3.91 -8.49 -8.76
CA MET A 305 4.20 -7.65 -7.59
C MET A 305 2.92 -7.08 -6.96
N ASP A 306 2.82 -6.94 -5.63
CA ASP A 306 1.65 -6.30 -5.01
C ASP A 306 1.54 -4.82 -5.43
N LYS A 307 0.32 -4.27 -5.49
CA LYS A 307 0.11 -2.87 -5.91
C LYS A 307 0.84 -1.89 -4.99
N GLU A 308 0.86 -2.17 -3.69
CA GLU A 308 1.53 -1.31 -2.70
C GLU A 308 3.06 -1.36 -2.85
N ASP A 309 3.60 -2.55 -3.11
CA ASP A 309 5.03 -2.74 -3.35
C ASP A 309 5.50 -2.03 -4.63
N PHE A 310 4.70 -2.12 -5.70
CA PHE A 310 4.97 -1.44 -6.95
C PHE A 310 4.93 0.09 -6.76
N TYR A 311 3.92 0.58 -6.02
CA TYR A 311 3.78 2.00 -5.70
C TYR A 311 5.02 2.53 -4.96
N ARG A 312 5.37 1.91 -3.84
CA ARG A 312 6.50 2.34 -3.00
C ARG A 312 7.83 2.32 -3.74
N LYS A 313 8.03 1.37 -4.66
CA LYS A 313 9.32 1.14 -5.30
C LYS A 313 9.51 1.91 -6.61
N PHE A 314 8.43 2.16 -7.35
CA PHE A 314 8.51 2.68 -8.72
C PHE A 314 7.64 3.91 -8.95
N PHE A 315 6.51 4.06 -8.27
CA PHE A 315 5.56 5.14 -8.55
C PHE A 315 6.05 6.51 -8.10
N ASP A 316 6.70 6.59 -6.93
CA ASP A 316 7.35 7.82 -6.45
C ASP A 316 8.46 8.30 -7.41
N ASN A 317 9.21 7.37 -8.01
CA ASN A 317 10.26 7.71 -8.99
C ASN A 317 9.68 8.19 -10.33
N MET A 318 8.54 7.67 -10.77
CA MET A 318 7.87 8.11 -12.01
C MET A 318 7.34 9.56 -11.91
N ASN A 319 7.03 10.03 -10.70
CA ASN A 319 6.50 11.38 -10.46
C ASN A 319 7.60 12.44 -10.20
N ARG A 320 8.87 12.03 -10.09
CA ARG A 320 10.03 12.92 -9.88
C ARG A 320 10.83 13.21 -11.15
N GLY A 321 10.45 12.60 -12.28
CA GLY A 321 11.16 12.65 -13.55
C GLY A 321 10.64 13.74 -14.47
#